data_AF-A0A257TNE1-F1
#
_entry.id   AF-A0A257TNE1-F1
#
_cell.length_a   1.000
_cell.length_b   1.000
_cell.length_c   1.000
_cell.angle_alpha   90.00
_cell.angle_beta   90.00
_cell.angle_gamma   90.00
#
_symmetry.space_group_name_H-M   'P 1'
#
loop_
_entity.id
_entity.type
_entity.pdbx_description
1 polymer ?
#
loop_
_entity_poly.entity_id
_entity_poly.type
_entity_poly.pdbx_seq_one_letter_code
_entity_poly.pdbx_strand_id
1 'polypeptide(L)'
;MSSLKMLLSLVLLSAASLIAGCASFDGLNSKIIPPTLIEKAILPPPPPAFASRDFYIKMEILVGKDGAVRHVTLTRSTGDQQWDSAAVQRIKEWKFSPATLDDKPIQMRIIQTARVVSAQPEIMDISEIVCTTSAHADSAYALLKGGAAFDSTSAIFKSSVPILPSGHIGEVDIHRFPGEVQDELQTLKRGDFTHPLPLGSYFAIFKRN
;
A
#
# COMPACT_ATOMS: atom_id res chain seq x y z
N MET A 1 -44.72 -60.02 31.31
CA MET A 1 -46.05 -59.90 31.96
C MET A 1 -46.11 -58.57 32.67
N SER A 2 -47.02 -57.71 32.22
CA SER A 2 -47.87 -56.83 33.07
C SER A 2 -47.15 -55.99 34.13
N SER A 3 -47.14 -54.66 34.08
CA SER A 3 -48.34 -53.82 34.21
C SER A 3 -47.81 -52.39 34.41
N LEU A 4 -48.32 -51.40 33.70
CA LEU A 4 -49.38 -50.54 34.24
C LEU A 4 -49.06 -50.00 35.64
N LYS A 5 -47.98 -49.23 35.79
CA LYS A 5 -47.79 -48.27 36.89
C LYS A 5 -46.90 -47.12 36.45
N MET A 6 -47.53 -46.04 36.00
CA MET A 6 -47.09 -44.63 36.07
C MET A 6 -47.67 -43.83 34.89
N LEU A 7 -48.98 -43.89 34.75
CA LEU A 7 -49.73 -42.69 34.39
C LEU A 7 -49.89 -41.87 35.67
N LEU A 8 -49.72 -40.55 35.56
CA LEU A 8 -49.84 -39.52 36.61
C LEU A 8 -48.68 -39.42 37.61
N SER A 9 -47.64 -38.67 37.22
CA SER A 9 -47.05 -37.62 38.08
C SER A 9 -45.80 -37.03 37.43
N LEU A 10 -45.97 -36.06 36.53
CA LEU A 10 -45.25 -34.78 36.55
C LEU A 10 -45.69 -33.96 35.33
N VAL A 11 -46.72 -33.16 35.55
CA VAL A 11 -46.92 -31.91 34.84
C VAL A 11 -45.71 -31.01 35.12
N LEU A 12 -45.39 -30.14 34.16
CA LEU A 12 -44.52 -28.95 34.23
C LEU A 12 -43.13 -29.06 33.58
N LEU A 13 -42.90 -28.06 32.71
CA LEU A 13 -41.65 -27.60 32.11
C LEU A 13 -41.13 -28.33 30.86
N SER A 14 -41.83 -28.13 29.75
CA SER A 14 -41.16 -27.93 28.46
C SER A 14 -41.53 -26.54 27.93
N ALA A 15 -41.02 -25.51 28.62
CA ALA A 15 -40.98 -24.17 28.06
C ALA A 15 -40.07 -24.21 26.82
N ALA A 16 -40.66 -24.06 25.64
CA ALA A 16 -39.94 -23.83 24.41
C ALA A 16 -39.22 -22.47 24.52
N SER A 17 -37.99 -22.49 25.01
CA SER A 17 -37.07 -21.36 24.88
C SER A 17 -36.69 -21.21 23.41
N LEU A 18 -37.51 -20.49 22.65
CA LEU A 18 -37.02 -19.74 21.51
C LEU A 18 -36.07 -18.69 22.06
N ILE A 19 -34.79 -19.04 22.16
CA ILE A 19 -33.72 -18.05 22.28
C ILE A 19 -33.74 -17.29 20.95
N ALA A 20 -34.50 -16.20 20.91
CA ALA A 20 -34.28 -15.14 19.96
C ALA A 20 -32.88 -14.60 20.26
N GLY A 21 -31.87 -15.20 19.61
CA GLY A 21 -30.55 -14.60 19.54
C GLY A 21 -30.70 -13.29 18.78
N CYS A 22 -30.73 -12.18 19.51
CA CYS A 22 -30.34 -10.91 18.92
C CYS A 22 -28.88 -11.10 18.49
N ALA A 23 -28.67 -11.41 17.22
CA ALA A 23 -27.39 -11.18 16.60
C ALA A 23 -27.16 -9.67 16.70
N SER A 24 -26.40 -9.24 17.69
CA SER A 24 -25.84 -7.90 17.73
C SER A 24 -24.95 -7.79 16.48
N PHE A 25 -25.49 -7.21 15.43
CA PHE A 25 -24.69 -6.75 14.30
C PHE A 25 -23.81 -5.63 14.85
N ASP A 26 -22.56 -5.94 15.19
CA ASP A 26 -21.50 -4.98 15.50
C ASP A 26 -21.04 -4.21 14.24
N GLY A 27 -21.94 -3.98 13.29
CA GLY A 27 -21.66 -3.42 11.97
C GLY A 27 -21.53 -1.90 11.93
N LEU A 28 -21.37 -1.23 13.07
CA LEU A 28 -21.40 0.24 13.14
C LEU A 28 -20.05 0.92 13.35
N ASN A 29 -18.95 0.17 13.51
CA ASN A 29 -17.61 0.74 13.75
C ASN A 29 -16.50 0.11 12.89
N SER A 30 -16.79 -0.26 11.64
CA SER A 30 -15.74 -0.75 10.75
C SER A 30 -14.83 0.38 10.27
N LYS A 31 -13.52 0.26 10.46
CA LYS A 31 -12.52 1.24 10.03
C LYS A 31 -11.94 0.83 8.67
N ILE A 32 -12.23 1.62 7.64
CA ILE A 32 -11.62 1.47 6.32
C ILE A 32 -10.44 2.44 6.20
N ILE A 33 -9.27 1.91 5.85
CA ILE A 33 -8.10 2.69 5.43
C ILE A 33 -7.92 2.45 3.92
N PRO A 34 -7.91 3.51 3.09
CA PRO A 34 -7.77 3.34 1.65
C PRO A 34 -6.32 2.96 1.25
N PRO A 35 -6.13 2.43 0.03
CA PRO A 35 -4.79 2.20 -0.51
C PRO A 35 -4.02 3.52 -0.61
N THR A 36 -2.74 3.52 -0.29
CA THR A 36 -1.85 4.68 -0.43
C THR A 36 -0.75 4.37 -1.43
N LEU A 37 -0.44 5.31 -2.33
CA LEU A 37 0.61 5.12 -3.34
C LEU A 37 1.99 4.99 -2.67
N ILE A 38 2.76 3.99 -3.07
CA ILE A 38 4.10 3.70 -2.55
C ILE A 38 5.16 3.95 -3.61
N GLU A 39 4.95 3.40 -4.80
CA GLU A 39 5.84 3.61 -5.93
C GLU A 39 5.01 3.79 -7.20
N LYS A 40 5.43 4.71 -8.05
CA LYS A 40 4.88 4.89 -9.38
C LYS A 40 5.93 4.60 -10.44
N ALA A 41 5.56 3.78 -11.41
CA ALA A 41 6.31 3.67 -12.64
C ALA A 41 6.14 4.96 -13.45
N ILE A 42 7.25 5.48 -13.99
CA ILE A 42 7.28 6.72 -14.76
C ILE A 42 6.38 6.61 -15.99
N LEU A 43 5.48 7.59 -16.16
CA LEU A 43 4.58 7.67 -17.32
C LEU A 43 5.37 7.96 -18.61
N PRO A 44 4.81 7.61 -19.79
CA PRO A 44 5.41 8.04 -21.05
C PRO A 44 5.51 9.58 -21.14
N PRO A 45 6.46 10.12 -21.93
CA PRO A 45 6.54 11.55 -22.19
C PRO A 45 5.18 12.13 -22.60
N PRO A 46 4.80 13.33 -22.14
CA PRO A 46 3.53 13.96 -22.50
C PRO A 46 3.20 13.91 -24.00
N PRO A 47 1.93 13.74 -24.39
CA PRO A 47 1.57 13.83 -25.80
C PRO A 47 1.80 15.25 -26.33
N PRO A 48 2.00 15.45 -27.65
CA PRO A 48 2.36 16.75 -28.22
C PRO A 48 1.43 17.91 -27.80
N ALA A 49 0.13 17.65 -27.68
CA ALA A 49 -0.87 18.64 -27.24
C ALA A 49 -0.67 19.18 -25.81
N PHE A 50 0.17 18.50 -25.02
CA PHE A 50 0.49 18.83 -23.63
C PHE A 50 2.00 18.96 -23.38
N ALA A 51 2.85 18.90 -24.42
CA ALA A 51 4.31 18.89 -24.23
C ALA A 51 4.85 20.12 -23.48
N SER A 52 4.20 21.27 -23.63
CA SER A 52 4.64 22.55 -23.03
C SER A 52 3.87 22.93 -21.77
N ARG A 53 3.05 22.04 -21.20
CA ARG A 53 2.26 22.34 -20.00
C ARG A 53 1.93 21.10 -19.19
N ASP A 54 1.78 21.30 -17.90
CA ASP A 54 1.25 20.26 -17.05
C ASP A 54 -0.22 19.97 -17.38
N PHE A 55 -0.61 18.73 -17.12
CA PHE A 55 -2.00 18.32 -17.24
C PHE A 55 -2.32 17.25 -16.23
N TYR A 56 -3.61 16.97 -16.06
CA TYR A 56 -4.10 16.01 -15.10
C TYR A 56 -4.79 14.88 -15.81
N ILE A 57 -4.48 13.66 -15.39
CA ILE A 57 -5.25 12.47 -15.74
C ILE A 57 -6.02 12.01 -14.51
N LYS A 58 -7.27 11.59 -14.73
CA LYS A 58 -8.11 11.00 -13.68
C LYS A 58 -8.39 9.55 -14.04
N MET A 59 -8.13 8.66 -13.11
CA MET A 59 -8.15 7.22 -13.34
C MET A 59 -8.86 6.50 -12.22
N GLU A 60 -9.59 5.46 -12.60
CA GLU A 60 -10.12 4.48 -11.69
C GLU A 60 -9.15 3.30 -11.61
N ILE A 61 -8.72 2.95 -10.40
CA ILE A 61 -7.71 1.91 -10.17
C ILE A 61 -8.31 0.87 -9.23
N LEU A 62 -8.20 -0.40 -9.61
CA LEU A 62 -8.51 -1.53 -8.75
C LEU A 62 -7.23 -2.02 -8.09
N VAL A 63 -7.07 -1.77 -6.80
CA VAL A 63 -5.91 -2.21 -6.00
C VAL A 63 -6.23 -3.53 -5.33
N GLY A 64 -5.35 -4.52 -5.50
CA GLY A 64 -5.46 -5.84 -4.89
C GLY A 64 -5.14 -5.84 -3.39
N LYS A 65 -5.45 -6.97 -2.72
CA LYS A 65 -5.14 -7.18 -1.29
C LYS A 65 -3.64 -7.21 -0.98
N ASP A 66 -2.81 -7.36 -1.99
CA ASP A 66 -1.34 -7.32 -1.93
C ASP A 66 -0.77 -5.96 -2.34
N GLY A 67 -1.63 -4.97 -2.62
CA GLY A 67 -1.21 -3.63 -3.03
C GLY A 67 -0.86 -3.47 -4.51
N ALA A 68 -0.90 -4.56 -5.30
CA ALA A 68 -0.66 -4.50 -6.74
C ALA A 68 -1.89 -4.00 -7.49
N VAL A 69 -1.68 -3.23 -8.56
CA VAL A 69 -2.77 -2.77 -9.44
C VAL A 69 -3.28 -3.93 -10.29
N ARG A 70 -4.60 -4.15 -10.26
CA ARG A 70 -5.30 -5.22 -11.00
C ARG A 70 -6.00 -4.70 -12.26
N HIS A 71 -6.51 -3.48 -12.20
CA HIS A 71 -7.21 -2.87 -13.32
C HIS A 71 -7.06 -1.35 -13.27
N VAL A 72 -7.01 -0.72 -14.44
CA VAL A 72 -6.92 0.73 -14.59
C VAL A 72 -7.86 1.15 -15.71
N THR A 73 -8.63 2.20 -15.46
CA THR A 73 -9.47 2.85 -16.46
C THR A 73 -9.22 4.35 -16.40
N LEU A 74 -8.79 4.96 -17.51
CA LEU A 74 -8.77 6.43 -17.60
C LEU A 74 -10.22 6.92 -17.71
N THR A 75 -10.64 7.76 -16.76
CA THR A 75 -12.02 8.30 -16.74
C THR A 75 -12.26 9.33 -17.85
N ARG A 76 -11.18 9.87 -18.42
CA ARG A 76 -11.20 10.76 -19.59
C ARG A 76 -9.93 10.54 -20.40
N SER A 77 -10.11 10.38 -21.71
CA SER A 77 -8.99 10.31 -22.66
C SER A 77 -8.27 11.65 -22.80
N THR A 78 -6.97 11.61 -23.08
CA THR A 78 -6.19 12.80 -23.45
C THR A 78 -6.45 13.25 -24.90
N GLY A 79 -7.15 12.44 -25.70
CA GLY A 79 -7.28 12.61 -27.15
C GLY A 79 -6.18 11.90 -27.94
N ASP A 80 -5.17 11.34 -27.27
CA ASP A 80 -4.12 10.50 -27.85
C ASP A 80 -4.26 9.06 -27.32
N GLN A 81 -4.85 8.18 -28.14
CA GLN A 81 -5.14 6.81 -27.75
C GLN A 81 -3.86 5.98 -27.52
N GLN A 82 -2.79 6.27 -28.24
CA GLN A 82 -1.51 5.56 -28.10
C GLN A 82 -0.87 5.93 -26.76
N TRP A 83 -0.84 7.22 -26.45
CA TRP A 83 -0.36 7.70 -25.16
C TRP A 83 -1.20 7.17 -23.99
N ASP A 84 -2.53 7.23 -24.09
CA ASP A 84 -3.45 6.73 -23.07
C ASP A 84 -3.20 5.23 -22.77
N SER A 85 -3.03 4.41 -23.82
CA SER A 85 -2.74 2.99 -23.69
C SER A 85 -1.38 2.75 -23.00
N ALA A 86 -0.35 3.47 -23.42
CA ALA A 86 0.98 3.38 -22.82
C ALA A 86 0.97 3.82 -21.34
N ALA A 87 0.29 4.92 -21.03
CA ALA A 87 0.12 5.40 -19.67
C ALA A 87 -0.59 4.36 -18.79
N VAL A 88 -1.66 3.72 -19.29
CA VAL A 88 -2.36 2.64 -18.58
C VAL A 88 -1.42 1.47 -18.26
N GLN A 89 -0.53 1.06 -19.17
CA GLN A 89 0.43 0.00 -18.87
C GLN A 89 1.39 0.40 -17.75
N ARG A 90 1.90 1.64 -17.76
CA ARG A 90 2.77 2.14 -16.68
C ARG A 90 2.03 2.23 -15.35
N ILE A 91 0.77 2.66 -15.33
CA ILE A 91 -0.04 2.75 -14.10
C ILE A 91 -0.30 1.36 -13.50
N LYS A 92 -0.39 0.29 -14.31
CA LYS A 92 -0.51 -1.08 -13.79
C LYS A 92 0.71 -1.56 -13.02
N GLU A 93 1.87 -0.94 -13.23
CA GLU A 93 3.11 -1.23 -12.48
C GLU A 93 3.22 -0.40 -11.19
N TRP A 94 2.25 0.48 -10.91
CA TRP A 94 2.24 1.24 -9.66
C TRP A 94 1.98 0.30 -8.48
N LYS A 95 2.59 0.62 -7.35
CA LYS A 95 2.47 -0.14 -6.11
C LYS A 95 1.77 0.72 -5.06
N PHE A 96 0.85 0.11 -4.34
CA PHE A 96 0.11 0.73 -3.26
C PHE A 96 0.28 -0.09 -1.97
N SER A 97 0.06 0.53 -0.81
CA SER A 97 -0.36 -0.23 0.35
C SER A 97 -1.78 -0.75 0.09
N PRO A 98 -2.13 -1.97 0.51
CA PRO A 98 -3.49 -2.45 0.35
C PRO A 98 -4.46 -1.61 1.19
N ALA A 99 -5.70 -1.51 0.74
CA ALA A 99 -6.77 -1.05 1.62
C ALA A 99 -6.96 -2.04 2.76
N THR A 100 -7.35 -1.57 3.93
CA THR A 100 -7.69 -2.44 5.06
C THR A 100 -9.08 -2.16 5.58
N LEU A 101 -9.81 -3.22 5.92
CA LEU A 101 -11.04 -3.18 6.71
C LEU A 101 -10.74 -3.87 8.03
N ASP A 102 -10.74 -3.12 9.12
CA ASP A 102 -10.40 -3.65 10.46
C ASP A 102 -9.09 -4.46 10.42
N ASP A 103 -8.05 -3.80 9.90
CA ASP A 103 -6.67 -4.31 9.71
C ASP A 103 -6.51 -5.49 8.75
N LYS A 104 -7.59 -5.94 8.09
CA LYS A 104 -7.55 -7.01 7.10
C LYS A 104 -7.45 -6.43 5.69
N PRO A 105 -6.46 -6.86 4.87
CA PRO A 105 -6.34 -6.39 3.50
C PRO A 105 -7.57 -6.71 2.65
N ILE A 106 -8.13 -5.69 2.01
CA ILE A 106 -9.25 -5.80 1.07
C ILE A 106 -8.83 -5.29 -0.31
N GLN A 107 -9.52 -5.79 -1.33
CA GLN A 107 -9.42 -5.23 -2.67
C GLN A 107 -10.32 -4.01 -2.73
N MET A 108 -9.81 -2.90 -3.27
CA MET A 108 -10.55 -1.64 -3.29
C MET A 108 -10.37 -0.92 -4.62
N ARG A 109 -11.45 -0.32 -5.11
CA ARG A 109 -11.46 0.55 -6.28
C ARG A 109 -11.36 1.99 -5.82
N ILE A 110 -10.39 2.74 -6.35
CA ILE A 110 -10.15 4.14 -6.01
C ILE A 110 -10.15 5.01 -7.27
N ILE A 111 -10.43 6.29 -7.07
CA ILE A 111 -10.26 7.31 -8.11
C ILE A 111 -9.02 8.12 -7.77
N GLN A 112 -7.99 8.04 -8.62
CA GLN A 112 -6.76 8.80 -8.47
C GLN A 112 -6.70 9.90 -9.53
N THR A 113 -6.21 11.08 -9.14
CA THR A 113 -5.83 12.12 -10.09
C THR A 113 -4.32 12.27 -10.05
N ALA A 114 -3.66 12.19 -11.21
CA ALA A 114 -2.22 12.40 -11.33
C ALA A 114 -1.94 13.65 -12.14
N ARG A 115 -1.09 14.53 -11.61
CA ARG A 115 -0.48 15.62 -12.35
C ARG A 115 0.68 15.03 -13.17
N VAL A 116 0.58 15.15 -14.48
CA VAL A 116 1.63 14.76 -15.42
C VAL A 116 2.44 16.00 -15.72
N VAL A 117 3.74 15.90 -15.46
CA VAL A 117 4.72 16.98 -15.64
C VAL A 117 5.86 16.46 -16.51
N SER A 118 6.44 17.34 -17.32
CA SER A 118 7.71 17.05 -18.00
C SER A 118 8.84 17.45 -17.08
N ALA A 119 9.50 16.45 -16.48
CA ALA A 119 10.64 16.64 -15.60
C ALA A 119 11.84 15.86 -16.13
N GLN A 120 13.05 16.36 -15.88
CA GLN A 120 14.25 15.57 -16.10
C GLN A 120 14.35 14.49 -15.01
N PRO A 121 14.73 13.25 -15.37
CA PRO A 121 14.93 12.20 -14.38
C PRO A 121 15.99 12.62 -13.35
N GLU A 122 15.72 12.32 -12.08
CA GLU A 122 16.69 12.54 -11.01
C GLU A 122 17.18 11.17 -10.51
N ILE A 123 18.27 10.71 -11.12
CA ILE A 123 18.79 9.36 -10.90
C ILE A 123 19.66 9.33 -9.64
N MET A 124 19.38 8.39 -8.74
CA MET A 124 20.20 8.13 -7.56
C MET A 124 20.43 6.63 -7.39
N ASP A 125 21.67 6.26 -7.05
CA ASP A 125 21.99 4.92 -6.57
C ASP A 125 21.60 4.82 -5.08
N ILE A 126 20.56 4.04 -4.78
CA ILE A 126 20.00 3.93 -3.44
C ILE A 126 19.80 2.49 -2.97
N SER A 127 19.77 2.35 -1.65
CA SER A 127 19.36 1.14 -0.95
C SER A 127 18.21 1.45 0.01
N GLU A 128 17.32 0.49 0.26
CA GLU A 128 16.19 0.66 1.18
C GLU A 128 16.07 -0.43 2.23
N ILE A 129 15.56 -0.06 3.40
CA ILE A 129 15.05 -0.96 4.44
C ILE A 129 13.59 -0.62 4.63
N VAL A 130 12.69 -1.57 4.34
CA VAL A 130 11.25 -1.37 4.46
C VAL A 130 10.73 -2.15 5.66
N CYS A 131 9.97 -1.47 6.52
CA CYS A 131 9.42 -1.99 7.76
C CYS A 131 7.90 -1.83 7.78
N THR A 132 7.18 -2.80 8.34
CA THR A 132 5.72 -2.77 8.43
C THR A 132 5.19 -1.95 9.60
N THR A 133 6.04 -1.60 10.56
CA THR A 133 5.69 -0.79 11.73
C THR A 133 6.78 0.23 12.01
N SER A 134 6.40 1.35 12.63
CA SER A 134 7.36 2.37 13.07
C SER A 134 8.36 1.81 14.06
N ALA A 135 7.93 0.96 15.01
CA ALA A 135 8.82 0.37 16.01
C ALA A 135 9.96 -0.48 15.39
N HIS A 136 9.68 -1.22 14.31
CA HIS A 136 10.73 -1.94 13.58
C HIS A 136 11.65 -0.98 12.84
N ALA A 137 11.10 0.06 12.21
CA ALA A 137 11.89 1.07 11.52
C ALA A 137 12.80 1.85 12.49
N ASP A 138 12.30 2.22 13.67
CA ASP A 138 13.05 2.88 14.73
C ASP A 138 14.19 1.99 15.24
N SER A 139 13.93 0.69 15.38
CA SER A 139 14.95 -0.30 15.77
C SER A 139 16.04 -0.45 14.70
N ALA A 140 15.65 -0.53 13.42
CA ALA A 140 16.59 -0.56 12.31
C ALA A 140 17.44 0.71 12.27
N TYR A 141 16.81 1.87 12.41
CA TYR A 141 17.47 3.17 12.44
C TYR A 141 18.46 3.29 13.60
N ALA A 142 18.09 2.83 14.80
CA ALA A 142 18.97 2.83 15.97
C ALA A 142 20.25 2.01 15.73
N LEU A 143 20.15 0.85 15.08
CA LEU A 143 21.32 0.04 14.72
C LEU A 143 22.22 0.74 13.70
N LEU A 144 21.63 1.36 12.67
CA LEU A 144 22.40 2.15 11.69
C LEU A 144 23.12 3.32 12.35
N LYS A 145 22.45 4.04 13.26
CA LYS A 145 23.07 5.11 14.05
C LYS A 145 24.17 4.61 14.98
N GLY A 146 24.10 3.35 15.42
CA GLY A 146 25.15 2.65 16.15
C GLY A 146 26.32 2.15 15.29
N GLY A 147 26.30 2.38 13.98
CA GLY A 147 27.37 2.01 13.06
C GLY A 147 27.18 0.64 12.39
N ALA A 148 26.02 0.00 12.52
CA ALA A 148 25.73 -1.24 11.79
C ALA A 148 25.73 -0.98 10.27
N ALA A 149 26.25 -1.94 9.50
CA ALA A 149 26.25 -1.86 8.05
C ALA A 149 24.83 -1.95 7.48
N PHE A 150 24.53 -1.11 6.48
CA PHE A 150 23.19 -1.01 5.91
C PHE A 150 22.67 -2.34 5.33
N ASP A 151 23.51 -3.08 4.60
CA ASP A 151 23.13 -4.38 4.01
C ASP A 151 22.82 -5.43 5.07
N SER A 152 23.60 -5.45 6.16
CA SER A 152 23.35 -6.35 7.29
C SER A 152 22.05 -6.00 8.01
N THR A 153 21.79 -4.71 8.25
CA THR A 153 20.52 -4.26 8.85
C THR A 153 19.34 -4.57 7.93
N SER A 154 19.48 -4.36 6.62
CA SER A 154 18.46 -4.71 5.61
C SER A 154 18.12 -6.20 5.64
N ALA A 155 19.12 -7.08 5.78
CA ALA A 155 18.88 -8.51 5.90
C ALA A 155 18.12 -8.89 7.19
N ILE A 156 18.40 -8.22 8.30
CA ILE A 156 17.72 -8.45 9.60
C ILE A 156 16.26 -7.97 9.56
N PHE A 157 16.02 -6.78 9.02
CA PHE A 157 14.71 -6.13 8.98
C PHE A 157 13.97 -6.32 7.66
N LYS A 158 14.39 -7.31 6.86
CA LYS A 158 13.86 -7.55 5.52
C LYS A 158 12.33 -7.60 5.55
N SER A 159 11.70 -6.73 4.76
CA SER A 159 10.25 -6.69 4.65
C SER A 159 9.67 -8.03 4.22
N SER A 160 8.58 -8.44 4.86
CA SER A 160 7.75 -9.56 4.42
C SER A 160 6.78 -9.15 3.29
N VAL A 161 6.75 -7.88 2.91
CA VAL A 161 5.90 -7.34 1.84
C VAL A 161 6.47 -7.73 0.48
N PRO A 162 5.82 -8.62 -0.29
CA PRO A 162 6.41 -9.18 -1.52
C PRO A 162 6.70 -8.14 -2.60
N ILE A 163 5.94 -7.04 -2.62
CA ILE A 163 6.06 -5.98 -3.63
C ILE A 163 7.16 -4.95 -3.32
N LEU A 164 7.76 -4.97 -2.12
CA LEU A 164 8.79 -4.01 -1.68
C LEU A 164 10.03 -4.75 -1.16
N PRO A 165 10.92 -5.20 -2.06
CA PRO A 165 12.13 -5.89 -1.65
C PRO A 165 13.12 -4.90 -1.00
N SER A 166 13.50 -5.16 0.25
CA SER A 166 14.58 -4.41 0.90
C SER A 166 15.97 -4.82 0.38
N GLY A 167 16.89 -3.86 0.36
CA GLY A 167 18.28 -4.05 -0.09
C GLY A 167 18.74 -2.96 -1.05
N HIS A 168 19.78 -3.26 -1.82
CA HIS A 168 20.26 -2.39 -2.90
C HIS A 168 19.26 -2.37 -4.06
N ILE A 169 18.76 -1.17 -4.37
CA ILE A 169 17.83 -0.96 -5.50
C ILE A 169 18.60 -0.62 -6.77
N GLY A 170 19.74 0.07 -6.63
CA GLY A 170 20.56 0.56 -7.73
C GLY A 170 20.14 1.95 -8.20
N GLU A 171 20.52 2.30 -9.42
CA GLU A 171 20.22 3.59 -10.05
C GLU A 171 18.73 3.70 -10.39
N VAL A 172 18.02 4.59 -9.69
CA VAL A 172 16.58 4.83 -9.90
C VAL A 172 16.25 6.30 -10.00
N ASP A 173 15.26 6.63 -10.83
CA ASP A 173 14.64 7.96 -10.83
C ASP A 173 13.81 8.15 -9.56
N ILE A 174 14.22 9.06 -8.69
CA ILE A 174 13.55 9.27 -7.39
C ILE A 174 12.13 9.79 -7.53
N HIS A 175 11.77 10.34 -8.70
CA HIS A 175 10.39 10.71 -8.99
C HIS A 175 9.42 9.53 -8.91
N ARG A 176 9.89 8.28 -8.84
CA ARG A 176 9.05 7.10 -8.59
C ARG A 176 8.42 7.07 -7.18
N PHE A 177 8.96 7.79 -6.21
CA PHE A 177 8.48 7.78 -4.82
C PHE A 177 7.41 8.87 -4.58
N PRO A 178 6.71 8.86 -3.43
CA PRO A 178 5.84 9.97 -3.01
C PRO A 178 6.64 11.26 -2.79
N GLY A 179 5.99 12.43 -2.87
CA GLY A 179 6.66 13.73 -2.81
C GLY A 179 7.48 13.93 -1.54
N GLU A 180 6.94 13.55 -0.38
CA GLU A 180 7.65 13.62 0.91
C GLU A 180 8.96 12.81 0.94
N VAL A 181 8.99 11.67 0.25
CA VAL A 181 10.20 10.84 0.12
C VAL A 181 11.17 11.47 -0.87
N GLN A 182 10.68 12.07 -1.97
CA GLN A 182 11.52 12.79 -2.92
C GLN A 182 12.26 13.94 -2.24
N ASP A 183 11.55 14.76 -1.45
CA ASP A 183 12.12 15.92 -0.77
C ASP A 183 13.29 15.51 0.15
N GLU A 184 13.15 14.40 0.87
CA GLU A 184 14.21 13.84 1.72
C GLU A 184 15.38 13.28 0.88
N LEU A 185 15.10 12.52 -0.18
CA LEU A 185 16.13 11.96 -1.06
C LEU A 185 16.96 13.02 -1.78
N GLN A 186 16.33 14.13 -2.20
CA GLN A 186 17.00 15.26 -2.87
C GLN A 186 18.07 15.92 -2.00
N THR A 187 17.86 15.94 -0.68
CA THR A 187 18.82 16.51 0.28
C THR A 187 19.81 15.48 0.81
N LEU A 188 19.60 14.19 0.52
CA LEU A 188 20.41 13.09 1.04
C LEU A 188 21.79 13.05 0.38
N LYS A 189 22.84 13.16 1.21
CA LYS A 189 24.22 13.09 0.74
C LYS A 189 24.65 11.64 0.52
N ARG A 190 25.62 11.47 -0.39
CA ARG A 190 26.23 10.16 -0.65
C ARG A 190 26.85 9.59 0.64
N GLY A 191 26.51 8.34 0.95
CA GLY A 191 26.93 7.64 2.16
C GLY A 191 25.96 7.78 3.34
N ASP A 192 25.09 8.80 3.33
CA ASP A 192 24.11 9.05 4.39
C ASP A 192 22.83 8.23 4.18
N PHE A 193 22.05 8.11 5.25
CA PHE A 193 20.74 7.47 5.25
C PHE A 193 19.69 8.36 5.94
N THR A 194 18.44 8.23 5.51
CA THR A 194 17.31 8.99 6.05
C THR A 194 16.95 8.52 7.46
N HIS A 195 16.13 9.30 8.17
CA HIS A 195 15.33 8.75 9.25
C HIS A 195 14.22 7.84 8.69
N PRO A 196 13.48 7.08 9.51
CA PRO A 196 12.31 6.35 9.05
C PRO A 196 11.29 7.30 8.41
N LEU A 197 11.08 7.16 7.11
CA LEU A 197 10.09 7.92 6.35
C LEU A 197 8.80 7.11 6.20
N PRO A 198 7.62 7.74 6.26
CA PRO A 198 6.38 7.07 5.88
C PRO A 198 6.43 6.68 4.39
N LEU A 199 5.94 5.47 4.10
CA LEU A 199 5.84 4.95 2.74
C LEU A 199 4.51 4.19 2.61
N GLY A 200 3.43 4.96 2.40
CA GLY A 200 2.07 4.45 2.49
C GLY A 200 1.74 3.96 3.90
N SER A 201 1.38 2.69 4.06
CA SER A 201 1.14 2.07 5.37
C SER A 201 2.41 1.46 5.99
N TYR A 202 3.57 1.65 5.36
CA TYR A 202 4.86 1.14 5.79
C TYR A 202 5.81 2.29 6.13
N PHE A 203 7.02 1.92 6.54
CA PHE A 203 8.11 2.84 6.80
C PHE A 203 9.34 2.41 6.01
N ALA A 204 10.11 3.37 5.50
CA ALA A 204 11.32 3.10 4.77
C ALA A 204 12.48 3.96 5.28
N ILE A 205 13.66 3.35 5.35
CA ILE A 205 14.93 4.05 5.51
C ILE A 205 15.68 3.91 4.20
N PHE A 206 16.03 5.04 3.59
CA PHE A 206 16.80 5.06 2.35
C PHE A 206 18.24 5.42 2.64
N LYS A 207 19.19 4.80 1.93
CA LYS A 207 20.60 5.17 1.90
C LYS A 207 20.98 5.54 0.49
N ARG A 208 21.74 6.63 0.33
CA ARG A 208 22.40 6.95 -0.94
C ARG A 208 23.78 6.30 -0.96
N ASN A 209 24.05 5.46 -1.97
CA ASN A 209 25.30 4.72 -2.11
C ASN A 209 26.42 5.58 -2.72
#